data_AF-A0A1B8VYC3-F1
#
_entry.id   AF-A0A1B8VYC3-F1
#
_cell.length_a   1.000
_cell.length_b   1.000
_cell.length_c   1.000
_cell.angle_alpha   90.00
_cell.angle_beta   90.00
_cell.angle_gamma   90.00
#
_symmetry.space_group_name_H-M   'P 1'
#
loop_
_entity.id
_entity.type
_entity.pdbx_description
1 polymer ?
#
loop_
_entity_poly.entity_id
_entity_poly.type
_entity_poly.pdbx_seq_one_letter_code
_entity_poly.pdbx_strand_id
1 'polypeptide(L)'
;MYSSFHTHRFEPDRFSRDNVLLDMKQGDVNGDGIPDHVYLFGNKPDGPSGIFADQITLVIQDGYTQHRTVVPLQNNAGYNAELFLGDFDQNKIPDILVSIDTGGSGGYGIFYVYSFAHNTLRLLFDSESYNQQYKFRVQYEDMYKVTVSSPQLDLLFTIDISGKGYSYLSAYYNDDGKLKKPMQGEVLALAALNPIATAGNRASFDLLALQRIIGTTNADTLGYVENLLTWDGSIFISSRLTVAILGTHLISHF
;
A
#
# COMPACT_ATOMS: atom_id res chain seq x y z
N MET A 1 -16.16 -38.61 4.82
CA MET A 1 -17.13 -37.50 4.79
C MET A 1 -16.69 -36.56 3.69
N TYR A 2 -17.41 -36.57 2.57
CA TYR A 2 -17.12 -35.75 1.39
C TYR A 2 -17.50 -34.28 1.68
N SER A 3 -16.55 -33.35 1.51
CA SER A 3 -16.81 -31.91 1.50
C SER A 3 -17.05 -31.48 0.06
N SER A 4 -18.29 -31.09 -0.24
CA SER A 4 -18.72 -30.71 -1.57
C SER A 4 -18.40 -29.23 -1.82
N PHE A 5 -17.35 -28.96 -2.58
CA PHE A 5 -17.11 -27.64 -3.17
C PHE A 5 -18.26 -27.33 -4.14
N HIS A 6 -19.11 -26.38 -3.76
CA HIS A 6 -20.16 -25.88 -4.64
C HIS A 6 -19.54 -24.87 -5.63
N THR A 7 -19.20 -25.34 -6.82
CA THR A 7 -18.95 -24.47 -7.97
C THR A 7 -20.29 -23.85 -8.39
N HIS A 8 -20.56 -22.63 -7.94
CA HIS A 8 -21.63 -21.82 -8.54
C HIS A 8 -21.15 -21.35 -9.92
N ARG A 9 -21.76 -21.91 -10.97
CA ARG A 9 -21.76 -21.29 -12.30
C ARG A 9 -22.50 -19.95 -12.15
N PHE A 10 -21.77 -18.85 -12.17
CA PHE A 10 -22.37 -17.53 -12.34
C PHE A 10 -22.84 -17.39 -13.78
N GLU A 11 -24.13 -17.08 -13.94
CA GLU A 11 -24.73 -16.67 -15.21
C GLU A 11 -24.07 -15.37 -15.71
N PRO A 12 -23.97 -15.19 -17.04
CA PRO A 12 -23.39 -13.99 -17.64
C PRO A 12 -24.38 -12.81 -17.56
N ASP A 13 -23.81 -11.62 -17.39
CA ASP A 13 -24.43 -10.29 -17.57
C ASP A 13 -25.56 -9.88 -16.62
N ARG A 14 -25.18 -9.42 -15.41
CA ARG A 14 -25.75 -8.20 -14.82
C ARG A 14 -24.68 -7.42 -14.04
N PHE A 15 -23.80 -6.73 -14.76
CA PHE A 15 -23.31 -5.46 -14.23
C PHE A 15 -24.56 -4.58 -14.03
N SER A 16 -24.86 -4.17 -12.78
CA SER A 16 -25.97 -3.24 -12.54
C SER A 16 -25.72 -1.96 -13.36
N ARG A 17 -26.79 -1.20 -13.66
CA ARG A 17 -26.70 0.05 -14.45
C ARG A 17 -25.77 1.11 -13.82
N ASP A 18 -25.27 0.88 -12.61
CA ASP A 18 -24.45 1.80 -11.84
C ASP A 18 -22.96 1.37 -11.80
N ASN A 19 -22.61 0.23 -12.41
CA ASN A 19 -21.22 -0.25 -12.43
C ASN A 19 -20.45 0.38 -13.60
N VAL A 20 -19.43 1.17 -13.29
CA VAL A 20 -18.64 1.94 -14.25
C VAL A 20 -17.20 1.40 -14.32
N LEU A 21 -16.59 1.54 -15.51
CA LEU A 21 -15.17 1.27 -15.67
C LEU A 21 -14.35 2.35 -14.94
N LEU A 22 -13.50 1.92 -14.00
CA LEU A 22 -12.62 2.79 -13.22
C LEU A 22 -11.22 2.87 -13.85
N ASP A 23 -10.65 1.71 -14.21
CA ASP A 23 -9.40 1.61 -14.95
C ASP A 23 -9.36 0.34 -15.80
N MET A 24 -8.52 0.34 -16.83
CA MET A 24 -8.26 -0.80 -17.70
C MET A 24 -6.77 -0.86 -18.07
N LYS A 25 -6.24 -2.07 -18.13
CA LYS A 25 -4.91 -2.39 -18.67
C LYS A 25 -5.00 -3.61 -19.58
N GLN A 26 -4.05 -3.71 -20.49
CA GLN A 26 -3.91 -4.84 -21.40
C GLN A 26 -2.49 -5.41 -21.27
N GLY A 27 -2.38 -6.73 -21.16
CA GLY A 27 -1.10 -7.44 -21.01
C GLY A 27 -1.33 -8.94 -20.90
N ASP A 28 -0.35 -9.74 -21.29
CA ASP A 28 -0.38 -11.21 -21.14
C ASP A 28 -0.13 -11.58 -19.67
N VAL A 29 -1.19 -11.57 -18.86
CA VAL A 29 -1.10 -11.81 -17.39
C VAL A 29 -1.21 -13.30 -17.05
N ASN A 30 -1.51 -14.13 -18.05
CA ASN A 30 -1.63 -15.58 -17.91
C ASN A 30 -0.39 -16.34 -18.46
N GLY A 31 0.43 -15.70 -19.31
CA GLY A 31 1.68 -16.24 -19.87
C GLY A 31 1.55 -17.05 -21.15
N ASP A 32 0.43 -16.98 -21.88
CA ASP A 32 0.18 -17.73 -23.12
C ASP A 32 0.65 -17.01 -24.41
N GLY A 33 1.17 -15.80 -24.28
CA GLY A 33 1.64 -14.95 -25.38
C GLY A 33 0.55 -14.11 -26.04
N ILE A 34 -0.70 -14.17 -25.57
CA ILE A 34 -1.84 -13.40 -26.08
C ILE A 34 -2.25 -12.36 -25.03
N PRO A 35 -2.31 -11.06 -25.36
CA PRO A 35 -2.69 -10.05 -24.39
C PRO A 35 -4.11 -10.22 -23.85
N ASP A 36 -4.23 -10.26 -22.52
CA ASP A 36 -5.49 -10.25 -21.77
C ASP A 36 -5.94 -8.81 -21.48
N HIS A 37 -7.20 -8.66 -21.07
CA HIS A 37 -7.72 -7.39 -20.55
C HIS A 37 -7.99 -7.48 -19.06
N VAL A 38 -7.49 -6.51 -18.31
CA VAL A 38 -7.69 -6.38 -16.87
C VAL A 38 -8.47 -5.10 -16.60
N TYR A 39 -9.59 -5.22 -15.91
CA TYR A 39 -10.50 -4.13 -15.62
C TYR A 39 -10.70 -3.96 -14.11
N LEU A 40 -10.84 -2.71 -13.68
CA LEU A 40 -11.50 -2.36 -12.44
C LEU A 40 -12.87 -1.78 -12.76
N PHE A 41 -13.90 -2.41 -12.23
CA PHE A 41 -15.25 -1.89 -12.24
C PHE A 41 -15.64 -1.45 -10.83
N GLY A 42 -16.49 -0.45 -10.67
CA GLY A 42 -17.10 -0.13 -9.39
C GLY A 42 -18.36 0.72 -9.54
N ASN A 43 -19.12 0.83 -8.46
CA ASN A 43 -20.33 1.66 -8.40
C ASN A 43 -19.97 3.07 -7.95
N LYS A 44 -20.47 4.08 -8.68
CA LYS A 44 -20.38 5.49 -8.28
C LYS A 44 -21.71 5.99 -7.72
N PRO A 45 -21.90 6.01 -6.38
CA PRO A 45 -23.19 6.38 -5.78
C PRO A 45 -23.59 7.84 -6.05
N ASP A 46 -22.61 8.73 -6.23
CA ASP A 46 -22.84 10.13 -6.59
C ASP A 46 -22.98 10.36 -8.11
N GLY A 47 -23.13 9.28 -8.88
CA GLY A 47 -23.26 9.31 -10.35
C GLY A 47 -21.93 9.42 -11.09
N PRO A 48 -21.95 9.55 -12.44
CA PRO A 48 -20.76 9.43 -13.29
C PRO A 48 -19.63 10.43 -12.97
N SER A 49 -19.98 11.62 -12.48
CA SER A 49 -19.03 12.66 -12.06
C SER A 49 -18.46 12.46 -10.65
N GLY A 50 -18.98 11.51 -9.87
CA GLY A 50 -18.45 11.15 -8.56
C GLY A 50 -17.01 10.65 -8.66
N ILE A 51 -16.19 11.00 -7.68
CA ILE A 51 -14.79 10.54 -7.56
C ILE A 51 -14.63 9.35 -6.61
N PHE A 52 -15.63 9.10 -5.77
CA PHE A 52 -15.71 7.92 -4.91
C PHE A 52 -16.36 6.77 -5.67
N ALA A 53 -15.85 5.56 -5.47
CA ALA A 53 -16.48 4.33 -5.93
C ALA A 53 -16.51 3.28 -4.80
N ASP A 54 -17.58 2.50 -4.75
CA ASP A 54 -17.70 1.31 -3.92
C ASP A 54 -17.92 0.06 -4.77
N GLN A 55 -17.94 -1.12 -4.14
CA GLN A 55 -18.09 -2.41 -4.84
C GLN A 55 -17.03 -2.61 -5.93
N ILE A 56 -15.82 -2.07 -5.71
CA ILE A 56 -14.72 -2.15 -6.66
C ILE A 56 -14.35 -3.61 -6.87
N THR A 57 -14.37 -4.06 -8.12
CA THR A 57 -14.21 -5.45 -8.50
C THR A 57 -13.18 -5.56 -9.61
N LEU A 58 -12.21 -6.45 -9.42
CA LEU A 58 -11.22 -6.79 -10.44
C LEU A 58 -11.81 -7.84 -11.38
N VAL A 59 -11.69 -7.62 -12.68
CA VAL A 59 -12.11 -8.56 -13.72
C VAL A 59 -10.97 -8.79 -14.69
N ILE A 60 -10.58 -10.04 -14.88
CA ILE A 60 -9.56 -10.48 -15.83
C ILE A 60 -10.27 -11.21 -16.97
N GLN A 61 -10.10 -10.74 -18.20
CA GLN A 61 -10.66 -11.36 -19.39
C GLN A 61 -9.52 -11.91 -20.25
N ASP A 62 -9.49 -13.24 -20.36
CA ASP A 62 -8.53 -13.98 -21.18
C ASP A 62 -8.65 -13.55 -22.66
N GLY A 63 -7.53 -13.14 -23.25
CA GLY A 63 -7.47 -12.66 -24.64
C GLY A 63 -7.71 -13.76 -25.68
N TYR A 64 -7.36 -15.00 -25.37
CA TYR A 64 -7.54 -16.16 -26.23
C TYR A 64 -8.95 -16.75 -26.11
N THR A 65 -9.37 -17.09 -24.90
CA THR A 65 -10.65 -17.81 -24.66
C THR A 65 -11.84 -16.88 -24.48
N GLN A 66 -11.61 -15.60 -24.20
CA GLN A 66 -12.63 -14.61 -23.81
C GLN A 66 -13.31 -14.93 -22.47
N HIS A 67 -12.82 -15.92 -21.72
CA HIS A 67 -13.32 -16.24 -20.40
C HIS A 67 -13.02 -15.11 -19.40
N ARG A 68 -13.96 -14.83 -18.50
CA ARG A 68 -13.82 -13.79 -17.47
C ARG A 68 -13.68 -14.40 -16.08
N THR A 69 -12.64 -13.98 -15.36
CA THR A 69 -12.44 -14.27 -13.94
C THR A 69 -12.77 -13.01 -13.15
N VAL A 70 -13.76 -13.10 -12.26
CA VAL A 70 -14.18 -12.01 -11.37
C VAL A 70 -13.55 -12.23 -10.00
N VAL A 71 -12.81 -11.23 -9.52
CA VAL A 71 -12.06 -11.28 -8.26
C VAL A 71 -12.67 -10.28 -7.26
N PRO A 72 -13.38 -10.75 -6.23
CA PRO A 72 -13.88 -9.88 -5.19
C PRO A 72 -12.72 -9.40 -4.31
N LEU A 73 -12.67 -8.08 -4.04
CA LEU A 73 -11.73 -7.48 -3.12
C LEU A 73 -12.37 -7.37 -1.73
N GLN A 74 -11.61 -7.66 -0.67
CA GLN A 74 -12.14 -7.64 0.70
C GLN A 74 -12.51 -6.21 1.14
N ASN A 75 -11.58 -5.28 0.98
CA ASN A 75 -11.79 -3.83 1.08
C ASN A 75 -11.83 -3.27 -0.34
N ASN A 76 -12.96 -2.67 -0.73
CA ASN A 76 -13.31 -2.41 -2.13
C ASN A 76 -14.03 -1.08 -2.37
N ALA A 77 -13.75 -0.08 -1.53
CA ALA A 77 -14.37 1.23 -1.65
C ALA A 77 -13.35 2.33 -1.37
N GLY A 78 -13.38 3.40 -2.16
CA GLY A 78 -12.43 4.49 -2.06
C GLY A 78 -12.40 5.37 -3.31
N TYR A 79 -11.24 5.98 -3.52
CA TYR A 79 -10.97 6.96 -4.56
C TYR A 79 -9.81 6.46 -5.43
N ASN A 80 -9.67 7.04 -6.63
CA ASN A 80 -8.51 6.83 -7.51
C ASN A 80 -8.12 5.35 -7.72
N ALA A 81 -9.10 4.48 -7.90
CA ALA A 81 -8.83 3.06 -8.12
C ALA A 81 -8.08 2.85 -9.43
N GLU A 82 -6.90 2.23 -9.38
CA GLU A 82 -6.00 2.09 -10.52
C GLU A 82 -5.35 0.71 -10.60
N LEU A 83 -4.92 0.36 -11.82
CA LEU A 83 -4.22 -0.87 -12.16
C LEU A 83 -2.78 -0.57 -12.60
N PHE A 84 -1.87 -1.43 -12.18
CA PHE A 84 -0.53 -1.54 -12.74
C PHE A 84 -0.22 -2.99 -13.07
N LEU A 85 0.38 -3.24 -14.24
CA LEU A 85 0.82 -4.57 -14.66
C LEU A 85 2.34 -4.62 -14.66
N GLY A 86 2.93 -5.57 -13.94
CA GLY A 86 4.37 -5.76 -13.85
C GLY A 86 4.75 -7.07 -13.20
N ASP A 87 5.90 -7.62 -13.57
CA ASP A 87 6.43 -8.89 -13.01
C ASP A 87 6.93 -8.65 -11.57
N PHE A 88 6.15 -9.06 -10.59
CA PHE A 88 6.44 -8.87 -9.18
C PHE A 88 7.02 -10.13 -8.53
N ASP A 89 6.58 -11.31 -8.95
CA ASP A 89 7.07 -12.60 -8.45
C ASP A 89 8.29 -13.15 -9.22
N GLN A 90 8.84 -12.36 -10.15
CA GLN A 90 10.04 -12.62 -10.95
C GLN A 90 9.93 -13.85 -11.86
N ASN A 91 8.72 -14.20 -12.29
CA ASN A 91 8.47 -15.32 -13.20
C ASN A 91 8.38 -14.88 -14.68
N LYS A 92 8.50 -13.58 -14.97
CA LYS A 92 8.41 -12.92 -16.30
C LYS A 92 6.99 -12.78 -16.88
N ILE A 93 5.97 -13.19 -16.15
CA ILE A 93 4.56 -12.97 -16.46
C ILE A 93 4.11 -11.76 -15.62
N PRO A 94 3.58 -10.69 -16.23
CA PRO A 94 3.03 -9.56 -15.50
C PRO A 94 1.98 -9.97 -14.48
N ASP A 95 2.21 -9.60 -13.22
CA ASP A 95 1.25 -9.63 -12.14
C ASP A 95 0.43 -8.32 -12.11
N ILE A 96 -0.65 -8.31 -11.33
CA ILE A 96 -1.64 -7.24 -11.28
C ILE A 96 -1.59 -6.55 -9.92
N LEU A 97 -1.17 -5.29 -9.88
CA LEU A 97 -1.32 -4.41 -8.72
C LEU A 97 -2.63 -3.63 -8.85
N VAL A 98 -3.46 -3.69 -7.81
CA VAL A 98 -4.64 -2.86 -7.60
C VAL A 98 -4.35 -1.88 -6.48
N SER A 99 -4.56 -0.60 -6.71
CA SER A 99 -4.44 0.47 -5.72
C SER A 99 -5.77 1.22 -5.57
N ILE A 100 -6.18 1.53 -4.34
CA ILE A 100 -7.38 2.31 -4.03
C ILE A 100 -7.06 3.24 -2.85
N ASP A 101 -7.29 4.53 -3.00
CA ASP A 101 -7.13 5.49 -1.90
C ASP A 101 -8.36 5.43 -0.97
N THR A 102 -8.18 5.32 0.35
CA THR A 102 -9.32 5.37 1.28
C THR A 102 -9.87 6.79 1.45
N GLY A 103 -9.08 7.80 1.09
CA GLY A 103 -9.31 9.20 1.44
C GLY A 103 -9.08 9.47 2.93
N GLY A 104 -9.64 10.58 3.42
CA GLY A 104 -9.51 11.02 4.81
C GLY A 104 -8.13 11.62 5.15
N SER A 105 -7.99 12.12 6.37
CA SER A 105 -6.77 12.82 6.81
C SER A 105 -5.59 11.88 7.10
N GLY A 106 -5.86 10.57 7.27
CA GLY A 106 -4.85 9.54 7.41
C GLY A 106 -4.09 9.26 6.11
N GLY A 107 -4.75 9.44 4.96
CA GLY A 107 -4.16 9.19 3.64
C GLY A 107 -3.77 7.74 3.43
N TYR A 108 -4.64 6.79 3.81
CA TYR A 108 -4.36 5.36 3.67
C TYR A 108 -4.70 4.88 2.27
N GLY A 109 -4.02 3.82 1.85
CA GLY A 109 -4.31 3.10 0.62
C GLY A 109 -4.62 1.63 0.90
N ILE A 110 -5.47 1.07 0.04
CA ILE A 110 -5.77 -0.34 -0.04
C ILE A 110 -5.04 -0.87 -1.26
N PHE A 111 -4.22 -1.90 -1.06
CA PHE A 111 -3.40 -2.47 -2.11
C PHE A 111 -3.51 -3.98 -2.15
N TYR A 112 -3.57 -4.53 -3.37
CA TYR A 112 -3.49 -5.97 -3.62
C TYR A 112 -2.54 -6.22 -4.78
N VAL A 113 -1.72 -7.26 -4.68
CA VAL A 113 -0.96 -7.81 -5.82
C VAL A 113 -1.44 -9.23 -6.08
N TYR A 114 -1.92 -9.49 -7.29
CA TYR A 114 -2.35 -10.81 -7.75
C TYR A 114 -1.47 -11.32 -8.88
N SER A 115 -1.12 -12.59 -8.83
CA SER A 115 -0.69 -13.32 -10.03
C SER A 115 -1.88 -14.01 -10.66
N PHE A 116 -1.92 -14.04 -12.00
CA PHE A 116 -2.87 -14.84 -12.77
C PHE A 116 -2.16 -15.83 -13.73
N ALA A 117 -0.87 -16.08 -13.49
CA ALA A 117 -0.06 -16.97 -14.30
C ALA A 117 -0.73 -18.35 -14.47
N HIS A 118 -0.72 -18.85 -15.72
CA HIS A 118 -1.32 -20.12 -16.11
C HIS A 118 -2.81 -20.23 -15.72
N ASN A 119 -3.56 -19.13 -15.86
CA ASN A 119 -4.98 -19.03 -15.53
C ASN A 119 -5.32 -19.37 -14.07
N THR A 120 -4.35 -19.24 -13.16
CA THR A 120 -4.51 -19.55 -11.73
C THR A 120 -4.32 -18.28 -10.91
N LEU A 121 -5.40 -17.82 -10.26
CA LEU A 121 -5.35 -16.65 -9.41
C LEU A 121 -4.64 -16.95 -8.08
N ARG A 122 -3.63 -16.14 -7.72
CA ARG A 122 -2.92 -16.19 -6.45
C ARG A 122 -2.75 -14.78 -5.89
N LEU A 123 -3.16 -14.56 -4.63
CA LEU A 123 -2.84 -13.32 -3.91
C LEU A 123 -1.37 -13.38 -3.46
N LEU A 124 -0.58 -12.38 -3.86
CA LEU A 124 0.84 -12.24 -3.50
C LEU A 124 1.06 -11.26 -2.35
N PHE A 125 0.23 -10.21 -2.28
CA PHE A 125 0.33 -9.14 -1.29
C PHE A 125 -1.05 -8.54 -1.04
N ASP A 126 -1.33 -8.20 0.22
CA ASP A 126 -2.41 -7.30 0.59
C ASP A 126 -1.99 -6.34 1.71
N SER A 127 -2.53 -5.12 1.65
CA SER A 127 -2.20 -4.05 2.60
C SER A 127 -2.59 -4.36 4.06
N GLU A 128 -3.61 -5.19 4.31
CA GLU A 128 -4.05 -5.51 5.66
C GLU A 128 -3.04 -6.42 6.36
N SER A 129 -2.64 -7.51 5.69
CA SER A 129 -1.58 -8.41 6.13
C SER A 129 -0.26 -7.66 6.35
N TYR A 130 0.11 -6.75 5.44
CA TYR A 130 1.31 -5.92 5.58
C TYR A 130 1.26 -5.05 6.85
N ASN A 131 0.15 -4.33 7.08
CA ASN A 131 -0.02 -3.48 8.26
C ASN A 131 -0.01 -4.28 9.57
N GLN A 132 -0.47 -5.54 9.55
CA GLN A 132 -0.41 -6.44 10.70
C GLN A 132 1.00 -6.97 10.96
N GLN A 133 1.77 -7.26 9.90
CA GLN A 133 3.13 -7.79 10.00
C GLN A 133 4.14 -6.71 10.43
N TYR A 134 4.13 -5.55 9.78
CA TYR A 134 5.08 -4.47 10.01
C TYR A 134 4.50 -3.42 10.96
N LYS A 135 4.63 -3.67 12.26
CA LYS A 135 4.23 -2.72 13.31
C LYS A 135 5.42 -1.91 13.81
N PHE A 136 5.16 -0.66 14.13
CA PHE A 136 6.16 0.25 14.65
C PHE A 136 5.75 0.80 16.01
N ARG A 137 6.72 1.23 16.80
CA ARG A 137 6.49 2.01 18.01
C ARG A 137 7.21 3.34 17.89
N VAL A 138 6.49 4.42 18.14
CA VAL A 138 7.02 5.79 18.09
C VAL A 138 7.01 6.36 19.50
N GLN A 139 8.18 6.67 20.04
CA GLN A 139 8.33 7.19 21.40
C GLN A 139 9.11 8.50 21.37
N TYR A 140 8.60 9.50 22.09
CA TYR A 140 9.38 10.69 22.35
C TYR A 140 10.42 10.34 23.42
N GLU A 141 11.63 10.85 23.26
CA GLU A 141 12.75 10.69 24.19
C GLU A 141 13.29 12.06 24.61
N ASP A 142 14.06 12.10 25.69
CA ASP A 142 14.79 13.31 26.10
C ASP A 142 15.67 13.87 24.96
N MET A 143 16.03 15.15 25.11
CA MET A 143 16.92 15.86 24.18
C MET A 143 16.33 15.99 22.76
N TYR A 144 15.02 16.22 22.68
CA TYR A 144 14.29 16.50 21.44
C TYR A 144 14.43 15.39 20.41
N LYS A 145 14.41 14.13 20.86
CA LYS A 145 14.49 12.96 19.99
C LYS A 145 13.16 12.23 19.96
N VAL A 146 12.89 11.58 18.83
CA VAL A 146 11.78 10.64 18.69
C VAL A 146 12.36 9.33 18.14
N THR A 147 12.17 8.24 18.86
CA THR A 147 12.55 6.91 18.40
C THR A 147 11.41 6.26 17.63
N VAL A 148 11.76 5.56 16.56
CA VAL A 148 10.84 4.74 15.77
C VAL A 148 11.45 3.35 15.71
N SER A 149 10.81 2.38 16.35
CA SER A 149 11.32 1.00 16.40
C SER A 149 10.45 0.06 15.56
N SER A 150 11.10 -0.89 14.89
CA SER A 150 10.48 -2.04 14.25
C SER A 150 10.93 -3.32 14.98
N PRO A 151 10.16 -3.79 15.98
CA PRO A 151 10.55 -4.95 16.78
C PRO A 151 10.75 -6.24 15.97
N GLN A 152 10.01 -6.40 14.87
CA GLN A 152 10.04 -7.60 14.01
C GLN A 152 11.34 -7.69 13.21
N LEU A 153 11.95 -6.54 12.92
CA LEU A 153 13.19 -6.45 12.14
C LEU A 153 14.41 -6.10 13.02
N ASP A 154 14.20 -5.93 14.33
CA ASP A 154 15.22 -5.50 15.30
C ASP A 154 15.92 -4.19 14.90
N LEU A 155 15.12 -3.20 14.47
CA LEU A 155 15.59 -1.90 14.00
C LEU A 155 15.11 -0.77 14.90
N LEU A 156 15.99 0.20 15.14
CA LEU A 156 15.72 1.43 15.86
C LEU A 156 16.21 2.64 15.04
N PHE A 157 15.31 3.57 14.78
CA PHE A 157 15.61 4.84 14.14
C PHE A 157 15.42 5.97 15.14
N THR A 158 16.18 7.05 14.99
CA THR A 158 16.06 8.25 15.83
C THR A 158 15.91 9.48 14.95
N ILE A 159 14.80 10.18 15.13
CA ILE A 159 14.48 11.45 14.50
C ILE A 159 14.87 12.57 15.47
N ASP A 160 15.63 13.54 14.99
CA ASP A 160 15.91 14.79 15.71
C ASP A 160 14.81 15.81 15.37
N ILE A 161 14.07 16.26 16.39
CA ILE A 161 13.00 17.25 16.24
C ILE A 161 13.38 18.63 16.79
N SER A 162 14.65 18.86 17.14
CA SER A 162 15.15 20.16 17.64
C SER A 162 14.85 21.32 16.69
N GLY A 163 14.77 21.06 15.37
CA GLY A 163 14.43 22.04 14.35
C GLY A 163 12.97 22.50 14.33
N LYS A 164 12.06 21.90 15.12
CA LYS A 164 10.62 22.26 15.11
C LYS A 164 10.31 23.57 15.86
N GLY A 165 11.31 24.17 16.51
CA GLY A 165 11.21 25.48 17.15
C GLY A 165 10.59 25.46 18.54
N TYR A 166 10.85 26.52 19.31
CA TYR A 166 10.48 26.59 20.73
C TYR A 166 8.98 26.47 20.97
N SER A 167 8.13 27.06 20.12
CA SER A 167 6.67 26.99 20.26
C SER A 167 6.14 25.56 20.21
N TYR A 168 6.72 24.71 19.37
CA TYR A 168 6.41 23.29 19.31
C TYR A 168 7.05 22.55 20.50
N LEU A 169 8.35 22.71 20.72
CA LEU A 169 9.10 21.92 21.69
C LEU A 169 8.69 22.18 23.14
N SER A 170 8.37 23.43 23.49
CA SER A 170 7.95 23.80 24.85
C SER A 170 6.64 23.14 25.29
N ALA A 171 5.83 22.63 24.35
CA ALA A 171 4.64 21.83 24.70
C ALA A 171 4.99 20.46 25.28
N TYR A 172 6.16 19.91 24.95
CA TYR A 172 6.55 18.52 25.24
C TYR A 172 7.74 18.43 26.21
N TYR A 173 8.64 19.41 26.17
CA TYR A 173 9.92 19.41 26.88
C TYR A 173 10.04 20.56 27.87
N ASN A 174 10.83 20.33 28.91
CA ASN A 174 11.38 21.37 29.76
C ASN A 174 12.57 22.07 29.05
N ASP A 175 13.00 23.21 29.58
CA ASP A 175 14.11 23.99 29.02
C ASP A 175 15.46 23.25 29.05
N ASP A 176 15.59 22.24 29.92
CA ASP A 176 16.76 21.35 29.99
C ASP A 176 16.73 20.21 28.96
N GLY A 177 15.71 20.18 28.09
CA GLY A 177 15.54 19.16 27.06
C GLY A 177 14.89 17.87 27.56
N LYS A 178 14.51 17.76 28.85
CA LYS A 178 13.81 16.58 29.37
C LYS A 178 12.33 16.60 29.03
N LEU A 179 11.78 15.43 28.75
CA LEU A 179 10.34 15.27 28.57
C LEU A 179 9.58 15.62 29.84
N LYS A 180 8.48 16.37 29.66
CA LYS A 180 7.56 16.69 30.77
C LYS A 180 6.81 15.45 31.27
N LYS A 181 6.53 14.52 30.36
CA LYS A 181 5.87 13.24 30.62
C LYS A 181 6.16 12.26 29.47
N PRO A 182 5.98 10.95 29.65
CA PRO A 182 6.06 9.98 28.56
C PRO A 182 5.03 10.28 27.46
N MET A 183 5.46 10.22 26.20
CA MET A 183 4.64 10.55 25.04
C MET A 183 4.96 9.65 23.85
N GLN A 184 3.95 9.42 23.02
CA GLN A 184 4.05 8.52 21.88
C GLN A 184 3.48 9.19 20.64
N GLY A 185 4.08 8.85 19.50
CA GLY A 185 3.51 9.10 18.19
C GLY A 185 2.92 7.82 17.63
N GLU A 186 2.74 7.78 16.31
CA GLU A 186 2.24 6.61 15.61
C GLU A 186 2.83 6.51 14.21
N VAL A 187 3.04 5.28 13.73
CA VAL A 187 3.20 5.03 12.30
C VAL A 187 1.86 4.58 11.78
N LEU A 188 1.31 5.35 10.85
CA LEU A 188 -0.01 5.10 10.28
C LEU A 188 0.00 3.88 9.35
N ALA A 189 -1.20 3.45 8.96
CA ALA A 189 -1.35 2.41 7.94
C ALA A 189 -0.71 2.83 6.61
N LEU A 190 -0.44 1.83 5.77
CA LEU A 190 0.14 1.99 4.44
C LEU A 190 -0.57 3.09 3.64
N ALA A 191 0.20 4.08 3.21
CA ALA A 191 -0.28 5.24 2.47
C ALA A 191 -0.05 5.08 0.96
N ALA A 192 1.07 4.46 0.57
CA ALA A 192 1.41 4.20 -0.82
C ALA A 192 2.17 2.88 -0.96
N LEU A 193 2.00 2.23 -2.11
CA LEU A 193 2.75 1.05 -2.51
C LEU A 193 3.21 1.25 -3.95
N ASN A 194 4.48 1.60 -4.13
CA ASN A 194 5.02 1.99 -5.43
C ASN A 194 5.84 0.86 -6.05
N PRO A 195 5.56 0.44 -7.30
CA PRO A 195 6.45 -0.45 -8.04
C PRO A 195 7.80 0.23 -8.33
N ILE A 196 8.90 -0.44 -7.99
CA ILE A 196 10.27 0.03 -8.26
C ILE A 196 11.00 -1.03 -9.05
N ALA A 197 11.50 -0.69 -10.24
CA ALA A 197 12.24 -1.63 -11.08
C ALA A 197 13.43 -2.23 -10.29
N THR A 198 13.52 -3.55 -10.26
CA THR A 198 14.54 -4.27 -9.48
C THR A 198 15.94 -3.95 -10.00
N ALA A 199 16.91 -3.81 -9.10
CA ALA A 199 18.30 -3.56 -9.48
C ALA A 199 18.86 -4.76 -10.28
N GLY A 200 19.34 -4.50 -11.49
CA GLY A 200 19.98 -5.52 -12.35
C GLY A 200 19.03 -6.30 -13.26
N ASN A 201 17.72 -6.34 -12.97
CA ASN A 201 16.69 -6.87 -13.87
C ASN A 201 15.62 -5.80 -14.10
N ARG A 202 15.71 -5.10 -15.25
CA ARG A 202 14.76 -4.02 -15.59
C ARG A 202 13.34 -4.50 -15.92
N ALA A 203 13.09 -5.81 -15.95
CA ALA A 203 11.79 -6.37 -16.31
C ALA A 203 10.91 -6.68 -15.08
N SER A 204 11.49 -6.78 -13.88
CA SER A 204 10.76 -7.11 -12.65
C SER A 204 10.70 -5.92 -11.68
N PHE A 205 9.79 -5.98 -10.72
CA PHE A 205 9.51 -4.89 -9.78
C PHE A 205 9.56 -5.35 -8.32
N ASP A 206 10.26 -4.58 -7.51
CA ASP A 206 10.10 -4.54 -6.05
C ASP A 206 8.95 -3.60 -5.68
N LEU A 207 8.53 -3.61 -4.41
CA LEU A 207 7.50 -2.71 -3.90
C LEU A 207 8.07 -1.78 -2.82
N LEU A 208 7.97 -0.47 -3.02
CA LEU A 208 8.27 0.51 -1.99
C LEU A 208 7.00 0.90 -1.25
N ALA A 209 6.84 0.35 -0.05
CA ALA A 209 5.76 0.65 0.88
C ALA A 209 6.10 1.92 1.69
N LEU A 210 5.16 2.86 1.77
CA LEU A 210 5.31 4.14 2.47
C LEU A 210 4.27 4.28 3.58
N GLN A 211 4.72 4.55 4.81
CA GLN A 211 3.86 4.83 5.96
C GLN A 211 4.26 6.14 6.62
N ARG A 212 3.28 6.97 6.96
CA ARG A 212 3.54 8.27 7.61
C ARG A 212 3.78 8.10 9.11
N ILE A 213 4.81 8.77 9.62
CA ILE A 213 5.12 8.85 11.05
C ILE A 213 4.54 10.17 11.55
N ILE A 214 3.64 10.08 12.52
CA ILE A 214 3.01 11.24 13.16
C ILE A 214 3.44 11.37 14.62
N GLY A 215 3.42 12.60 15.12
CA GLY A 215 3.55 12.91 16.54
C GLY A 215 2.26 12.67 17.30
N THR A 216 1.96 13.49 18.29
CA THR A 216 0.75 13.32 19.11
C THR A 216 -0.56 13.66 18.41
N THR A 217 -0.49 14.20 17.20
CA THR A 217 -1.67 14.54 16.39
C THR A 217 -1.42 14.13 14.95
N ASN A 218 -2.48 13.77 14.23
CA ASN A 218 -2.37 13.40 12.81
C ASN A 218 -1.82 14.54 11.91
N ALA A 219 -1.97 15.79 12.33
CA ALA A 219 -1.42 16.95 11.60
C ALA A 219 0.10 17.09 11.76
N ASP A 220 0.70 16.46 12.77
CA ASP A 220 2.11 16.59 13.09
C ASP A 220 2.92 15.47 12.42
N THR A 221 3.28 15.66 11.15
CA THR A 221 4.16 14.70 10.46
C THR A 221 5.60 14.85 10.96
N LEU A 222 6.18 13.75 11.40
CA LEU A 222 7.59 13.66 11.84
C LEU A 222 8.50 13.10 10.74
N GLY A 223 7.93 12.30 9.84
CA GLY A 223 8.67 11.64 8.76
C GLY A 223 7.87 10.53 8.14
N TYR A 224 8.55 9.63 7.44
CA TYR A 224 7.97 8.48 6.77
C TYR A 224 8.84 7.25 6.97
N VAL A 225 8.20 6.11 7.20
CA VAL A 225 8.84 4.81 7.02
C VAL A 225 8.74 4.45 5.54
N GLU A 226 9.88 4.10 4.95
CA GLU A 226 10.02 3.58 3.61
C GLU A 226 10.52 2.14 3.70
N ASN A 227 9.70 1.19 3.26
CA ASN A 227 10.02 -0.23 3.30
C ASN A 227 10.09 -0.77 1.88
N LEU A 228 11.30 -1.06 1.40
CA LEU A 228 11.51 -1.77 0.14
C LEU A 228 11.28 -3.25 0.39
N LEU A 229 10.27 -3.78 -0.28
CA LEU A 229 9.91 -5.19 -0.28
C LEU A 229 10.38 -5.84 -1.57
N THR A 230 11.12 -6.93 -1.44
CA THR A 230 11.64 -7.72 -2.56
C THR A 230 11.06 -9.12 -2.46
N TRP A 231 10.69 -9.70 -3.59
CA TRP A 231 10.23 -11.08 -3.66
C TRP A 231 11.37 -12.06 -3.37
N ASP A 232 11.17 -13.01 -2.45
CA ASP A 232 12.17 -14.02 -2.07
C ASP A 232 12.02 -15.36 -2.82
N GLY A 233 11.04 -15.45 -3.72
CA GLY A 233 10.62 -16.68 -4.38
C GLY A 233 9.29 -17.24 -3.84
N SER A 234 8.80 -16.72 -2.71
CA SER A 234 7.56 -17.19 -2.08
C SER A 234 6.68 -16.08 -1.52
N ILE A 235 7.28 -15.05 -0.93
CA ILE A 235 6.60 -13.89 -0.35
C ILE A 235 7.45 -12.63 -0.54
N PHE A 236 6.83 -11.48 -0.33
CA PHE A 236 7.54 -10.22 -0.19
C PHE A 236 8.18 -10.08 1.19
N ILE A 237 9.49 -9.85 1.23
CA ILE A 237 10.25 -9.61 2.46
C ILE A 237 10.85 -8.20 2.45
N SER A 238 10.99 -7.59 3.63
CA SER A 238 11.72 -6.32 3.77
C SER A 238 13.20 -6.52 3.43
N SER A 239 13.64 -5.93 2.32
CA SER A 239 15.05 -5.93 1.91
C SER A 239 15.78 -4.68 2.36
N ARG A 240 15.05 -3.57 2.53
CA ARG A 240 15.59 -2.33 3.09
C ARG A 240 14.48 -1.52 3.76
N LEU A 241 14.73 -1.11 5.00
CA LEU A 241 13.86 -0.22 5.75
C LEU A 241 14.58 1.08 6.09
N THR A 242 14.00 2.21 5.73
CA THR A 242 14.52 3.56 6.02
C THR A 242 13.48 4.44 6.68
N VAL A 243 13.95 5.43 7.43
CA VAL A 243 13.11 6.54 7.92
C VAL A 243 13.56 7.81 7.22
N ALA A 244 12.65 8.37 6.41
CA ALA A 244 12.82 9.65 5.75
C ALA A 244 12.27 10.78 6.62
N ILE A 245 13.01 11.88 6.74
CA ILE A 245 12.62 13.06 7.53
C ILE A 245 12.55 14.30 6.64
N LEU A 246 11.68 15.23 7.00
CA LEU A 246 11.54 16.51 6.28
C LEU A 246 12.77 17.40 6.53
N GLY A 247 13.21 18.10 5.50
CA GLY A 247 14.29 19.08 5.63
C GLY A 247 13.88 20.28 6.49
N THR A 248 14.85 20.85 7.19
CA THR A 248 14.71 22.10 7.96
C THR A 248 15.43 23.25 7.26
N HIS A 249 15.03 24.49 7.56
CA HIS A 249 15.76 25.66 7.06
C HIS A 249 17.17 25.71 7.67
N LEU A 250 18.17 26.01 6.83
CA LEU A 250 19.60 26.06 7.23
C LEU A 250 19.90 26.97 8.44
N ILE A 251 19.05 27.96 8.70
CA ILE A 251 19.22 28.95 9.78
C ILE A 251 19.06 28.30 11.17
N SER A 252 18.46 27.11 11.28
CA SER A 252 18.32 26.42 12.58
C SER A 252 19.61 25.77 13.10
N HIS A 253 20.71 25.85 12.36
CA HIS A 253 22.00 25.22 12.70
C HIS A 253 23.14 26.21 12.96
N PHE A 254 22.85 27.52 13.01
CA PHE A 254 23.83 28.58 13.31
C PHE A 254 23.36 29.48 14.45
#